data_AF-A0A916V0Z1-F1
#
_entry.id   AF-A0A916V0Z1-F1
#
_cell.length_a   1.000
_cell.length_b   1.000
_cell.length_c   1.000
_cell.angle_alpha   90.00
_cell.angle_beta   90.00
_cell.angle_gamma   90.00
#
_symmetry.space_group_name_H-M   'P 1'
#
loop_
_entity.id
_entity.type
_entity.pdbx_description
1 polymer ?
#
loop_
_entity_poly.entity_id
_entity_poly.type
_entity_poly.pdbx_seq_one_letter_code
_entity_poly.pdbx_strand_id
1 'polypeptide(L)'
;MNSSLITKNISVEQLCIGLYVHLDVGWLNHSFARNSFKIKSDKQISAIKQLGLKTVRVEPARSDCRPLPVSQHPAEPVEAIEPSPEELELIHAKRARIEKLVAESSAIAQCEKEFEKAANTLKNISRNLFSRPQEAQREADQLIQQMLESLLADKDIAIHLMNDKIAGEEAYYHSLNVSVLAMMLAKELHLSEPDIKMIGVACLFHDIGKIEIPDRIVNKTFALTKAEQNLLQQHCQYGVVIAEKLGLPKQVIDIIQQHHEYADGSGYPNRLTSGQMSPLARIVSVVNAYDNHCNRPNPADSLTPYEALAFMFKQQRKLFEPAALDMFIHCLGVYPPGTIVQLSDATLGMVMSINSGKPLRPSVLIYDPEIPKNEAIILDLSKETDLEVAASLRPKQLAPEVYEYLSPRKRMSYFMDTQRTGNKIRS
;
A
#
# COMPACT_ATOMS: atom_id res chain seq x y z
N MET A 1 -13.97 -34.93 5.81
CA MET A 1 -15.20 -35.58 5.33
C MET A 1 -16.19 -34.47 5.01
N ASN A 2 -16.38 -34.18 3.72
CA ASN A 2 -17.23 -33.10 3.25
C ASN A 2 -18.69 -33.45 3.51
N SER A 3 -19.30 -32.79 4.50
CA SER A 3 -20.75 -32.67 4.55
C SER A 3 -21.16 -31.78 3.37
N SER A 4 -21.43 -32.40 2.22
CA SER A 4 -22.07 -31.71 1.10
C SER A 4 -23.32 -31.01 1.64
N LEU A 5 -23.27 -29.67 1.72
CA LEU A 5 -24.38 -28.84 2.19
C LEU A 5 -25.56 -29.12 1.25
N ILE A 6 -26.55 -29.89 1.71
CA ILE A 6 -27.75 -30.20 0.93
C ILE A 6 -28.55 -28.90 0.82
N THR A 7 -28.31 -28.17 -0.27
CA THR A 7 -29.08 -26.98 -0.62
C THR A 7 -30.20 -27.36 -1.58
N LYS A 8 -31.34 -26.67 -1.48
CA LYS A 8 -32.50 -26.86 -2.36
C LYS A 8 -32.86 -25.53 -3.00
N ASN A 9 -33.20 -25.54 -4.28
CA ASN A 9 -33.79 -24.37 -4.93
C ASN A 9 -35.29 -24.33 -4.63
N ILE A 10 -35.76 -23.18 -4.16
CA ILE A 10 -37.18 -22.88 -3.97
C ILE A 10 -37.52 -21.62 -4.73
N SER A 11 -38.80 -21.44 -5.10
CA SER A 11 -39.20 -20.18 -5.70
C SER A 11 -39.31 -19.08 -4.64
N VAL A 12 -39.15 -17.82 -5.05
CA VAL A 12 -39.06 -16.68 -4.11
C VAL A 12 -40.40 -16.40 -3.41
N GLU A 13 -41.49 -16.91 -3.98
CA GLU A 13 -42.83 -16.94 -3.40
C GLU A 13 -42.91 -17.86 -2.17
N GLN A 14 -41.97 -18.81 -2.03
CA GLN A 14 -41.94 -19.78 -0.95
C GLN A 14 -41.15 -19.31 0.29
N LEU A 15 -40.62 -18.08 0.30
CA LEU A 15 -39.80 -17.56 1.39
C LEU A 15 -40.61 -17.33 2.68
N CYS A 16 -40.08 -17.80 3.82
CA CYS A 16 -40.57 -17.53 5.19
C CYS A 16 -39.43 -17.07 6.10
N ILE A 17 -39.79 -16.33 7.15
CA ILE A 17 -38.89 -16.00 8.26
C ILE A 17 -38.43 -17.31 8.90
N GLY A 18 -37.12 -17.45 9.07
CA GLY A 18 -36.47 -18.66 9.57
C GLY A 18 -35.73 -19.46 8.51
N LEU A 19 -35.93 -19.21 7.21
CA LEU A 19 -35.14 -19.85 6.15
C LEU A 19 -33.72 -19.32 6.10
N TYR A 20 -32.75 -20.21 5.92
CA TYR A 20 -31.37 -19.87 5.60
C TYR A 20 -31.18 -19.87 4.08
N VAL A 21 -30.99 -18.68 3.49
CA VAL A 21 -30.89 -18.47 2.04
C VAL A 21 -29.46 -18.23 1.59
N HIS A 22 -29.18 -18.57 0.34
CA HIS A 22 -27.99 -18.24 -0.42
C HIS A 22 -28.43 -17.50 -1.68
N LEU A 23 -27.93 -16.29 -1.87
CA LEU A 23 -28.24 -15.42 -3.00
C LEU A 23 -27.16 -15.61 -4.07
N ASP A 24 -27.56 -16.16 -5.22
CA ASP A 24 -26.67 -16.42 -6.36
C ASP A 24 -26.52 -15.19 -7.26
N VAL A 25 -26.38 -14.03 -6.64
CA VAL A 25 -26.10 -12.75 -7.31
C VAL A 25 -24.82 -12.18 -6.73
N GLY A 26 -24.04 -11.46 -7.53
CA GLY A 26 -22.83 -10.79 -7.02
C GLY A 26 -23.20 -9.89 -5.85
N TRP A 27 -22.39 -9.88 -4.79
CA TRP A 27 -22.67 -9.19 -3.52
C TRP A 27 -23.07 -7.71 -3.69
N LEU A 28 -22.49 -7.03 -4.68
CA LEU A 28 -22.81 -5.66 -5.07
C LEU A 28 -24.27 -5.45 -5.54
N ASN A 29 -24.98 -6.52 -5.87
CA ASN A 29 -26.35 -6.46 -6.42
C ASN A 29 -27.45 -6.58 -5.36
N HIS A 30 -27.12 -6.66 -4.06
CA HIS A 30 -28.14 -6.74 -3.00
C HIS A 30 -27.77 -6.03 -1.70
N SER A 31 -28.78 -5.74 -0.86
CA SER A 31 -28.62 -4.99 0.42
C SER A 31 -27.98 -5.72 1.56
N PHE A 32 -27.82 -7.03 1.43
CA PHE A 32 -27.50 -7.87 2.57
C PHE A 32 -26.01 -7.82 2.86
N ALA A 33 -25.66 -7.86 4.15
CA ALA A 33 -24.27 -7.83 4.58
C ALA A 33 -23.45 -9.01 4.02
N ARG A 34 -24.11 -10.11 3.63
CA ARG A 34 -23.53 -11.35 3.12
C ARG A 34 -24.43 -11.96 2.07
N ASN A 35 -23.87 -12.78 1.20
CA ASN A 35 -24.63 -13.53 0.19
C ASN A 35 -25.44 -14.69 0.80
N SER A 36 -25.17 -15.05 2.06
CA SER A 36 -25.95 -16.06 2.78
C SER A 36 -26.32 -15.63 4.19
N PHE A 37 -27.58 -15.83 4.57
CA PHE A 37 -28.09 -15.46 5.89
C PHE A 37 -29.42 -16.14 6.21
N LYS A 38 -29.78 -16.17 7.50
CA LYS A 38 -31.12 -16.53 7.95
C LYS A 38 -32.05 -15.34 7.85
N ILE A 39 -33.20 -15.50 7.20
CA ILE A 39 -34.27 -14.51 7.12
C ILE A 39 -34.88 -14.33 8.51
N LYS A 40 -34.92 -13.10 9.00
CA LYS A 40 -35.41 -12.70 10.32
C LYS A 40 -36.62 -11.78 10.28
N SER A 41 -36.97 -11.24 9.12
CA SER A 41 -38.09 -10.32 8.98
C SER A 41 -38.72 -10.35 7.58
N ASP A 42 -39.99 -9.95 7.51
CA ASP A 42 -40.71 -9.78 6.23
C ASP A 42 -40.05 -8.73 5.33
N LYS A 43 -39.40 -7.71 5.93
CA LYS A 43 -38.59 -6.72 5.18
C LYS A 43 -37.48 -7.40 4.37
N GLN A 44 -36.82 -8.43 4.91
CA GLN A 44 -35.80 -9.18 4.18
C GLN A 44 -36.40 -10.04 3.06
N ILE A 45 -37.59 -10.59 3.24
CA ILE A 45 -38.31 -11.35 2.20
C ILE A 45 -38.65 -10.44 1.02
N SER A 46 -39.21 -9.25 1.29
CA SER A 46 -39.52 -8.25 0.27
C SER A 46 -38.27 -7.82 -0.49
N ALA A 47 -37.17 -7.55 0.23
CA ALA A 47 -35.88 -7.20 -0.39
C ALA A 47 -35.32 -8.33 -1.29
N ILE A 48 -35.51 -9.61 -0.95
CA ILE A 48 -35.10 -10.73 -1.83
C ILE A 48 -36.00 -10.82 -3.07
N LYS A 49 -37.33 -10.61 -2.92
CA LYS A 49 -38.28 -10.59 -4.05
C LYS A 49 -37.98 -9.48 -5.06
N GLN A 50 -37.55 -8.32 -4.58
CA GLN A 50 -37.17 -7.18 -5.43
C GLN A 50 -35.87 -7.40 -6.22
N LEU A 51 -35.06 -8.43 -5.91
CA LEU A 51 -33.88 -8.79 -6.69
C LEU A 51 -34.22 -9.40 -8.07
N GLY A 52 -35.51 -9.63 -8.36
CA GLY A 52 -35.96 -10.21 -9.63
C GLY A 52 -35.56 -11.68 -9.82
N LEU A 53 -35.17 -12.35 -8.74
CA LEU A 53 -34.85 -13.77 -8.75
C LEU A 53 -36.12 -14.61 -8.89
N LYS A 54 -36.08 -15.64 -9.73
CA LYS A 54 -37.18 -16.64 -9.83
C LYS A 54 -37.03 -17.73 -8.77
N THR A 55 -35.80 -18.03 -8.40
CA THR A 55 -35.45 -19.09 -7.44
C THR A 55 -34.32 -18.63 -6.54
N VAL A 56 -34.33 -19.09 -5.29
CA VAL A 56 -33.28 -18.86 -4.29
C VAL A 56 -32.87 -20.20 -3.70
N ARG A 57 -31.56 -20.39 -3.46
CA ARG A 57 -31.04 -21.56 -2.77
C ARG A 57 -31.30 -21.45 -1.27
N VAL A 58 -31.83 -22.51 -0.68
CA VAL A 58 -32.02 -22.63 0.77
C VAL A 58 -31.28 -23.81 1.34
N GLU A 59 -30.87 -23.68 2.59
CA GLU A 59 -30.20 -24.72 3.35
C GLU A 59 -31.11 -25.21 4.48
N PRO A 60 -31.80 -26.36 4.33
CA PRO A 60 -32.79 -26.82 5.31
C PRO A 60 -32.21 -27.10 6.69
N ALA A 61 -30.95 -27.57 6.77
CA ALA A 61 -30.30 -27.91 8.04
C ALA A 61 -30.08 -26.70 8.97
N ARG A 62 -30.01 -25.49 8.40
CA ARG A 62 -29.82 -24.23 9.14
C ARG A 62 -31.08 -23.37 9.19
N SER A 63 -32.18 -23.87 8.63
CA SER A 63 -33.48 -23.20 8.59
C SER A 63 -34.36 -23.62 9.75
N ASP A 64 -35.09 -22.66 10.33
CA ASP A 64 -36.03 -22.90 11.45
C ASP A 64 -37.47 -23.15 10.95
N CYS A 65 -37.75 -22.82 9.68
CA CYS A 65 -39.03 -23.09 9.01
C CYS A 65 -38.82 -23.96 7.76
N ARG A 66 -39.93 -24.54 7.29
CA ARG A 66 -39.99 -25.12 5.94
C ARG A 66 -40.53 -24.06 4.96
N PRO A 67 -40.10 -24.08 3.68
CA PRO A 67 -40.62 -23.17 2.67
C PRO A 67 -42.14 -23.23 2.59
N LEU A 68 -42.77 -22.10 2.26
CA LEU A 68 -44.22 -22.03 2.10
C LEU A 68 -44.70 -22.94 0.95
N PRO A 69 -45.94 -23.45 1.00
CA PRO A 69 -46.53 -24.23 -0.10
C PRO A 69 -46.54 -23.42 -1.39
N VAL A 70 -46.29 -24.09 -2.52
CA VAL A 70 -46.42 -23.46 -3.85
C VAL A 70 -47.89 -23.10 -4.07
N SER A 71 -48.19 -21.80 -4.14
CA SER A 71 -49.56 -21.33 -4.38
C SER A 71 -49.92 -21.54 -5.86
N GLN A 72 -51.09 -22.14 -6.14
CA GLN A 72 -51.58 -22.47 -7.49
C GLN A 72 -52.40 -21.35 -8.16
N HIS A 73 -52.46 -20.16 -7.56
CA HIS A 73 -53.18 -19.03 -8.18
C HIS A 73 -52.22 -18.12 -8.97
N PRO A 74 -52.63 -17.65 -10.17
CA PRO A 74 -51.86 -16.66 -10.92
C PRO A 74 -51.72 -15.39 -10.07
N ALA A 75 -50.49 -14.91 -9.90
CA ALA A 75 -50.23 -13.65 -9.23
C ALA A 75 -50.92 -12.51 -10.01
N GLU A 76 -51.75 -11.72 -9.33
CA GLU A 76 -52.20 -10.43 -9.84
C GLU A 76 -50.97 -9.53 -10.11
N PRO A 77 -51.04 -8.60 -11.08
CA PRO A 77 -49.92 -7.71 -11.37
C PRO A 77 -49.59 -6.91 -10.12
N VAL A 78 -48.40 -7.12 -9.57
CA VAL A 78 -47.85 -6.27 -8.52
C VAL A 78 -47.57 -4.91 -9.17
N GLU A 79 -48.44 -3.93 -8.93
CA GLU A 79 -48.16 -2.53 -9.24
C GLU A 79 -46.79 -2.16 -8.66
N ALA A 80 -45.98 -1.45 -9.44
CA ALA A 80 -44.65 -1.02 -9.01
C ALA A 80 -44.77 -0.12 -7.78
N ILE A 81 -44.56 -0.70 -6.60
CA ILE A 81 -44.55 0.00 -5.33
C ILE A 81 -43.36 0.98 -5.37
N GLU A 82 -43.65 2.28 -5.32
CA GLU A 82 -42.61 3.28 -5.17
C GLU A 82 -41.82 3.00 -3.88
N PRO A 83 -40.48 3.03 -3.92
CA PRO A 83 -39.66 2.68 -2.76
C PRO A 83 -40.02 3.59 -1.59
N SER A 84 -40.21 2.99 -0.42
CA SER A 84 -40.50 3.71 0.81
C SER A 84 -39.35 4.69 1.15
N PRO A 85 -39.61 5.74 1.95
CA PRO A 85 -38.56 6.68 2.37
C PRO A 85 -37.33 6.01 3.01
N GLU A 86 -37.52 4.93 3.78
CA GLU A 86 -36.44 4.13 4.37
C GLU A 86 -35.64 3.36 3.29
N GLU A 87 -36.29 2.86 2.24
CA GLU A 87 -35.64 2.17 1.12
C GLU A 87 -34.87 3.14 0.22
N LEU A 88 -35.42 4.34 0.00
CA LEU A 88 -34.73 5.43 -0.69
C LEU A 88 -33.47 5.83 0.09
N GLU A 89 -33.53 6.01 1.41
CA GLU A 89 -32.34 6.28 2.23
C GLU A 89 -31.29 5.17 2.09
N LEU A 90 -31.71 3.90 2.11
CA LEU A 90 -30.79 2.77 1.95
C LEU A 90 -30.15 2.73 0.54
N ILE A 91 -30.92 3.02 -0.51
CA ILE A 91 -30.43 3.09 -1.90
C ILE A 91 -29.46 4.26 -2.06
N HIS A 92 -29.76 5.41 -1.48
CA HIS A 92 -28.89 6.59 -1.52
C HIS A 92 -27.58 6.35 -0.75
N ALA A 93 -27.65 5.76 0.44
CA ALA A 93 -26.46 5.37 1.21
C ALA A 93 -25.57 4.36 0.46
N LYS A 94 -26.19 3.40 -0.25
CA LYS A 94 -25.47 2.46 -1.11
C LYS A 94 -24.82 3.11 -2.32
N ARG A 95 -25.53 4.00 -3.02
CA ARG A 95 -24.97 4.75 -4.16
C ARG A 95 -23.78 5.58 -3.71
N ALA A 96 -23.91 6.30 -2.60
CA ALA A 96 -22.82 7.07 -2.02
C ALA A 96 -21.61 6.18 -1.65
N ARG A 97 -21.85 4.97 -1.13
CA ARG A 97 -20.78 4.01 -0.82
C ARG A 97 -20.08 3.49 -2.08
N ILE A 98 -20.82 3.15 -3.12
CA ILE A 98 -20.26 2.67 -4.40
C ILE A 98 -19.48 3.79 -5.08
N GLU A 99 -20.04 5.00 -5.14
CA GLU A 99 -19.35 6.19 -5.69
C GLU A 99 -18.03 6.45 -4.96
N LYS A 100 -18.02 6.33 -3.62
CA LYS A 100 -16.81 6.45 -2.81
C LYS A 100 -15.77 5.38 -3.15
N LEU A 101 -16.17 4.11 -3.23
CA LEU A 101 -15.26 3.01 -3.59
C LEU A 101 -14.69 3.17 -5.00
N VAL A 102 -15.51 3.60 -5.96
CA VAL A 102 -15.07 3.87 -7.34
C VAL A 102 -14.08 5.04 -7.37
N ALA A 103 -14.35 6.11 -6.61
CA ALA A 103 -13.44 7.25 -6.51
C ALA A 103 -12.10 6.86 -5.89
N GLU A 104 -12.11 6.09 -4.79
CA GLU A 104 -10.90 5.59 -4.12
C GLU A 104 -10.09 4.64 -5.03
N SER A 105 -10.76 3.72 -5.73
CA SER A 105 -10.11 2.85 -6.71
C SER A 105 -9.52 3.63 -7.88
N SER A 106 -10.20 4.67 -8.37
CA SER A 106 -9.70 5.52 -9.46
C SER A 106 -8.48 6.34 -9.02
N ALA A 107 -8.46 6.84 -7.78
CA ALA A 107 -7.32 7.58 -7.23
C ALA A 107 -6.08 6.67 -7.11
N ILE A 108 -6.24 5.45 -6.59
CA ILE A 108 -5.16 4.47 -6.51
C ILE A 108 -4.63 4.11 -7.91
N ALA A 109 -5.51 3.86 -8.88
CA ALA A 109 -5.10 3.54 -10.25
C ALA A 109 -4.32 4.68 -10.91
N GLN A 110 -4.69 5.94 -10.63
CA GLN A 110 -3.95 7.10 -11.10
C GLN A 110 -2.58 7.23 -10.44
N CYS A 111 -2.48 7.02 -9.12
CA CYS A 111 -1.21 7.01 -8.38
C CYS A 111 -0.27 5.91 -8.92
N GLU A 112 -0.79 4.72 -9.23
CA GLU A 112 -0.03 3.63 -9.86
C GLU A 112 0.50 4.04 -11.25
N LYS A 113 -0.30 4.72 -12.06
CA LYS A 113 0.12 5.20 -13.38
C LYS A 113 1.22 6.25 -13.29
N GLU A 114 1.17 7.13 -12.29
CA GLU A 114 2.21 8.13 -12.03
C GLU A 114 3.51 7.48 -11.56
N PHE A 115 3.42 6.49 -10.66
CA PHE A 115 4.56 5.68 -10.25
C PHE A 115 5.21 4.96 -11.44
N GLU A 116 4.42 4.32 -12.31
CA GLU A 116 4.95 3.66 -13.51
C GLU A 116 5.65 4.64 -14.45
N LYS A 117 5.09 5.85 -14.63
CA LYS A 117 5.72 6.90 -15.42
C LYS A 117 7.06 7.31 -14.81
N ALA A 118 7.10 7.54 -13.49
CA ALA A 118 8.32 7.89 -12.76
C ALA A 118 9.41 6.81 -12.88
N ALA A 119 9.04 5.53 -12.71
CA ALA A 119 9.95 4.39 -12.86
C ALA A 119 10.51 4.29 -14.29
N ASN A 120 9.67 4.46 -15.30
CA ASN A 120 10.10 4.47 -16.70
C ASN A 120 11.03 5.64 -17.02
N THR A 121 10.76 6.83 -16.47
CA THR A 121 11.66 7.98 -16.57
C THR A 121 13.02 7.68 -15.95
N LEU A 122 13.06 7.11 -14.75
CA LEU A 122 14.32 6.73 -14.09
C LEU A 122 15.12 5.70 -14.89
N LYS A 123 14.43 4.72 -15.49
CA LYS A 123 15.04 3.75 -16.39
C LYS A 123 15.66 4.42 -17.63
N ASN A 124 15.01 5.43 -18.19
CA ASN A 124 15.56 6.20 -19.31
C ASN A 124 16.77 7.04 -18.90
N ILE A 125 16.70 7.71 -17.74
CA ILE A 125 17.82 8.45 -17.13
C ILE A 125 19.03 7.53 -17.02
N SER A 126 18.87 6.34 -16.45
CA SER A 126 19.98 5.38 -16.28
C SER A 126 20.57 4.90 -17.60
N ARG A 127 19.74 4.66 -18.62
CA ARG A 127 20.20 4.23 -19.97
C ARG A 127 20.98 5.32 -20.70
N ASN A 128 20.55 6.57 -20.52
CA ASN A 128 21.12 7.72 -21.21
C ASN A 128 22.24 8.40 -20.41
N LEU A 129 22.53 7.96 -19.19
CA LEU A 129 23.42 8.65 -18.26
C LEU A 129 24.81 8.93 -18.84
N PHE A 130 25.39 7.95 -19.55
CA PHE A 130 26.73 8.08 -20.13
C PHE A 130 26.74 8.65 -21.54
N SER A 131 25.67 8.40 -22.31
CA SER A 131 25.57 8.88 -23.70
C SER A 131 25.11 10.34 -23.79
N ARG A 132 24.26 10.78 -22.85
CA ARG A 132 23.64 12.11 -22.79
C ARG A 132 23.49 12.61 -21.35
N PRO A 133 24.61 12.83 -20.62
CA PRO A 133 24.61 13.14 -19.19
C PRO A 133 23.79 14.38 -18.81
N GLN A 134 23.86 15.44 -19.61
CA GLN A 134 23.12 16.68 -19.37
C GLN A 134 21.61 16.52 -19.54
N GLU A 135 21.17 15.65 -20.47
CA GLU A 135 19.75 15.35 -20.67
C GLU A 135 19.23 14.51 -19.50
N ALA A 136 19.98 13.47 -19.11
CA ALA A 136 19.68 12.62 -17.96
C ALA A 136 19.57 13.42 -16.65
N GLN A 137 20.46 14.39 -16.42
CA GLN A 137 20.39 15.28 -15.26
C GLN A 137 19.12 16.15 -15.28
N ARG A 138 18.79 16.75 -16.42
CA ARG A 138 17.57 17.57 -16.56
C ARG A 138 16.30 16.75 -16.35
N GLU A 139 16.24 15.53 -16.87
CA GLU A 139 15.12 14.61 -16.65
C GLU A 139 14.98 14.26 -15.16
N ALA A 140 16.10 14.00 -14.46
CA ALA A 140 16.08 13.74 -13.02
C ALA A 140 15.57 14.96 -12.22
N ASP A 141 16.07 16.16 -12.54
CA ASP A 141 15.62 17.40 -11.91
C ASP A 141 14.13 17.67 -12.14
N GLN A 142 13.62 17.39 -13.34
CA GLN A 142 12.20 17.52 -13.69
C GLN A 142 11.33 16.50 -12.96
N LEU A 143 11.79 15.24 -12.87
CA LEU A 143 11.07 14.20 -12.13
C LEU A 143 10.94 14.58 -10.66
N ILE A 144 12.05 14.99 -10.01
CA ILE A 144 12.03 15.40 -8.61
C ILE A 144 11.22 16.70 -8.41
N GLN A 145 11.26 17.63 -9.36
CA GLN A 145 10.42 18.83 -9.30
C GLN A 145 8.93 18.47 -9.29
N GLN A 146 8.49 17.55 -10.15
CA GLN A 146 7.09 17.09 -10.19
C GLN A 146 6.70 16.38 -8.88
N MET A 147 7.60 15.57 -8.33
CA MET A 147 7.40 14.91 -7.04
C MET A 147 7.32 15.91 -5.89
N LEU A 148 8.13 16.97 -5.91
CA LEU A 148 8.13 18.04 -4.90
C LEU A 148 6.82 18.84 -4.96
N GLU A 149 6.39 19.25 -6.15
CA GLU A 149 5.13 19.97 -6.34
C GLU A 149 3.94 19.16 -5.81
N SER A 150 3.95 17.86 -6.10
CA SER A 150 2.95 16.90 -5.58
C SER A 150 2.99 16.80 -4.06
N LEU A 151 4.19 16.70 -3.48
CA LEU A 151 4.41 16.62 -2.04
C LEU A 151 3.98 17.89 -1.29
N LEU A 152 4.10 19.07 -1.92
CA LEU A 152 3.74 20.36 -1.33
C LEU A 152 2.25 20.71 -1.51
N ALA A 153 1.60 20.16 -2.53
CA ALA A 153 0.19 20.42 -2.81
C ALA A 153 -0.75 19.84 -1.72
N ASP A 154 -0.34 18.75 -1.06
CA ASP A 154 -1.14 18.10 -0.02
C ASP A 154 -0.70 18.49 1.40
N LYS A 155 -1.69 18.79 2.25
CA LYS A 155 -1.49 19.03 3.68
C LYS A 155 -1.27 17.72 4.44
N ASP A 156 -1.90 16.64 3.98
CA ASP A 156 -1.83 15.32 4.59
C ASP A 156 -1.11 14.40 3.61
N ILE A 157 0.18 14.16 3.82
CA ILE A 157 0.95 13.29 2.93
C ILE A 157 0.44 11.86 3.10
N ALA A 158 -0.10 11.29 2.02
CA ALA A 158 -0.43 9.88 1.97
C ALA A 158 0.61 9.12 1.15
N ILE A 159 1.28 8.14 1.78
CA ILE A 159 2.07 7.15 1.06
C ILE A 159 1.18 5.97 0.73
N HIS A 160 1.18 5.56 -0.53
CA HIS A 160 0.47 4.40 -1.03
C HIS A 160 1.44 3.26 -1.34
N LEU A 161 1.02 2.04 -1.00
CA LEU A 161 1.69 0.82 -1.43
C LEU A 161 1.32 0.49 -2.88
N MET A 162 2.33 0.39 -3.75
CA MET A 162 2.15 0.07 -5.17
C MET A 162 2.05 -1.43 -5.43
N ASN A 163 1.46 -1.82 -6.57
CA ASN A 163 1.42 -3.20 -7.03
C ASN A 163 2.84 -3.76 -7.33
N ASP A 164 3.08 -5.03 -6.99
CA ASP A 164 4.30 -5.77 -7.37
C ASP A 164 4.41 -5.83 -8.91
N LYS A 165 5.51 -5.34 -9.51
CA LYS A 165 5.76 -5.48 -10.96
C LYS A 165 7.25 -5.76 -11.28
N ILE A 166 7.41 -6.50 -12.39
CA ILE A 166 8.57 -6.93 -13.19
C ILE A 166 9.91 -7.17 -12.45
N ALA A 167 10.32 -8.45 -12.43
CA ALA A 167 11.67 -8.87 -12.04
C ALA A 167 12.74 -8.27 -12.96
N GLY A 168 13.87 -7.81 -12.39
CA GLY A 168 14.99 -7.23 -13.13
C GLY A 168 15.02 -5.69 -13.16
N GLU A 169 14.11 -5.01 -12.47
CA GLU A 169 14.06 -3.54 -12.35
C GLU A 169 14.24 -3.04 -10.90
N GLU A 170 14.72 -3.92 -10.00
CA GLU A 170 14.75 -3.70 -8.56
C GLU A 170 15.54 -2.46 -8.14
N ALA A 171 16.64 -2.16 -8.84
CA ALA A 171 17.48 -1.00 -8.55
C ALA A 171 16.74 0.33 -8.79
N TYR A 172 15.87 0.41 -9.81
CA TYR A 172 15.12 1.63 -10.10
C TYR A 172 14.03 1.87 -9.05
N TYR A 173 13.34 0.80 -8.63
CA TYR A 173 12.35 0.91 -7.56
C TYR A 173 12.99 1.30 -6.22
N HIS A 174 14.18 0.78 -5.92
CA HIS A 174 14.93 1.17 -4.73
C HIS A 174 15.24 2.67 -4.71
N SER A 175 15.87 3.20 -5.76
CA SER A 175 16.17 4.63 -5.86
C SER A 175 14.91 5.49 -5.77
N LEU A 176 13.82 5.10 -6.43
CA LEU A 176 12.56 5.85 -6.39
C LEU A 176 11.90 5.82 -5.00
N ASN A 177 11.87 4.66 -4.33
CA ASN A 177 11.37 4.54 -2.96
C ASN A 177 12.18 5.42 -2.00
N VAL A 178 13.52 5.33 -2.07
CA VAL A 178 14.41 6.12 -1.20
C VAL A 178 14.22 7.62 -1.46
N SER A 179 14.02 8.04 -2.72
CA SER A 179 13.67 9.43 -3.05
C SER A 179 12.34 9.87 -2.44
N VAL A 180 11.25 9.11 -2.65
CA VAL A 180 9.92 9.43 -2.11
C VAL A 180 9.96 9.56 -0.59
N LEU A 181 10.52 8.56 0.09
CA LEU A 181 10.56 8.50 1.54
C LEU A 181 11.48 9.58 2.15
N ALA A 182 12.62 9.87 1.52
CA ALA A 182 13.52 10.92 1.98
C ALA A 182 12.95 12.32 1.77
N MET A 183 12.26 12.57 0.66
CA MET A 183 11.59 13.85 0.41
C MET A 183 10.44 14.07 1.41
N MET A 184 9.64 13.05 1.70
CA MET A 184 8.63 13.11 2.75
C MET A 184 9.25 13.44 4.10
N LEU A 185 10.30 12.70 4.51
CA LEU A 185 10.97 12.93 5.78
C LEU A 185 11.57 14.34 5.88
N ALA A 186 12.17 14.83 4.79
CA ALA A 186 12.71 16.19 4.71
C ALA A 186 11.62 17.26 4.88
N LYS A 187 10.43 17.06 4.28
CA LYS A 187 9.26 17.96 4.48
C LYS A 187 8.80 17.97 5.94
N GLU A 188 8.70 16.80 6.57
CA GLU A 188 8.26 16.67 7.96
C GLU A 188 9.30 17.18 8.97
N LEU A 189 10.58 17.19 8.58
CA LEU A 189 11.66 17.89 9.30
C LEU A 189 11.71 19.39 8.99
N HIS A 190 10.75 19.92 8.23
CA HIS A 190 10.63 21.33 7.83
C HIS A 190 11.87 21.88 7.09
N LEU A 191 12.52 21.04 6.30
CA LEU A 191 13.61 21.50 5.42
C LEU A 191 13.08 22.39 4.29
N SER A 192 13.97 23.21 3.73
CA SER A 192 13.63 24.11 2.65
C SER A 192 13.31 23.34 1.36
N GLU A 193 12.45 23.88 0.49
CA GLU A 193 12.16 23.26 -0.81
C GLU A 193 13.43 22.94 -1.63
N PRO A 194 14.47 23.81 -1.68
CA PRO A 194 15.74 23.47 -2.29
C PRO A 194 16.43 22.23 -1.68
N ASP A 195 16.39 22.06 -0.35
CA ASP A 195 16.98 20.90 0.32
C ASP A 195 16.17 19.62 0.04
N ILE A 196 14.83 19.71 0.00
CA ILE A 196 13.95 18.59 -0.37
C ILE A 196 14.18 18.18 -1.83
N LYS A 197 14.36 19.14 -2.74
CA LYS A 197 14.74 18.84 -4.12
C LYS A 197 16.11 18.16 -4.18
N MET A 198 17.08 18.69 -3.43
CA MET A 198 18.44 18.17 -3.41
C MET A 198 18.52 16.75 -2.87
N ILE A 199 17.79 16.44 -1.78
CA ILE A 199 17.74 15.07 -1.24
C ILE A 199 17.06 14.12 -2.24
N GLY A 200 16.00 14.57 -2.91
CA GLY A 200 15.30 13.78 -3.94
C GLY A 200 16.23 13.37 -5.08
N VAL A 201 16.99 14.33 -5.63
CA VAL A 201 17.97 14.07 -6.71
C VAL A 201 19.10 13.18 -6.21
N ALA A 202 19.63 13.44 -5.01
CA ALA A 202 20.69 12.62 -4.45
C ALA A 202 20.25 11.15 -4.26
N CYS A 203 19.03 10.91 -3.79
CA CYS A 203 18.48 9.57 -3.66
C CYS A 203 18.26 8.86 -4.99
N LEU A 204 18.01 9.56 -6.11
CA LEU A 204 17.94 8.90 -7.43
C LEU A 204 19.30 8.31 -7.83
N PHE A 205 20.38 9.00 -7.48
CA PHE A 205 21.76 8.65 -7.87
C PHE A 205 22.60 8.02 -6.75
N HIS A 206 22.09 7.85 -5.53
CA HIS A 206 22.88 7.42 -4.37
C HIS A 206 23.63 6.10 -4.63
N ASP A 207 22.96 5.20 -5.35
CA ASP A 207 23.45 3.87 -5.70
C ASP A 207 24.07 3.78 -7.09
N ILE A 208 24.28 4.91 -7.80
CA ILE A 208 24.66 4.88 -9.21
C ILE A 208 25.97 4.14 -9.47
N GLY A 209 26.88 4.13 -8.49
CA GLY A 209 28.14 3.39 -8.59
C GLY A 209 28.00 1.87 -8.64
N LYS A 210 26.80 1.31 -8.39
CA LYS A 210 26.54 -0.13 -8.55
C LYS A 210 26.70 -0.59 -10.00
N ILE A 211 26.62 0.30 -10.98
CA ILE A 211 26.94 0.00 -12.39
C ILE A 211 28.36 -0.54 -12.59
N GLU A 212 29.31 -0.11 -11.76
CA GLU A 212 30.70 -0.56 -11.83
C GLU A 212 30.92 -1.89 -11.10
N ILE A 213 29.88 -2.46 -10.49
CA ILE A 213 29.92 -3.72 -9.75
C ILE A 213 29.28 -4.83 -10.59
N PRO A 214 29.88 -6.03 -10.71
CA PRO A 214 29.28 -7.13 -11.44
C PRO A 214 27.89 -7.52 -10.92
N ASP A 215 26.92 -7.69 -11.83
CA ASP A 215 25.53 -8.06 -11.49
C ASP A 215 25.41 -9.30 -10.59
N ARG A 216 26.31 -10.27 -10.75
CA ARG A 216 26.37 -11.49 -9.90
C ARG A 216 26.64 -11.21 -8.43
N ILE A 217 27.19 -10.04 -8.10
CA ILE A 217 27.45 -9.56 -6.74
C ILE A 217 26.28 -8.70 -6.27
N VAL A 218 25.82 -7.75 -7.10
CA VAL A 218 24.71 -6.84 -6.78
C VAL A 218 23.42 -7.61 -6.51
N ASN A 219 23.11 -8.59 -7.36
CA ASN A 219 21.85 -9.35 -7.32
C ASN A 219 21.98 -10.67 -6.55
N LYS A 220 23.04 -10.84 -5.76
CA LYS A 220 23.29 -12.09 -5.04
C LYS A 220 22.24 -12.29 -3.95
N THR A 221 21.55 -13.43 -3.98
CA THR A 221 20.46 -13.77 -3.04
C THR A 221 20.91 -14.55 -1.81
N PHE A 222 22.22 -14.79 -1.67
CA PHE A 222 22.82 -15.49 -0.54
C PHE A 222 24.00 -14.69 0.00
N ALA A 223 24.50 -15.09 1.18
CA ALA A 223 25.55 -14.34 1.87
C ALA A 223 26.76 -14.03 0.97
N LEU A 224 27.14 -12.76 0.94
CA LEU A 224 28.36 -12.29 0.29
C LEU A 224 29.57 -12.75 1.10
N THR A 225 30.62 -13.17 0.40
CA THR A 225 31.94 -13.32 1.02
C THR A 225 32.48 -11.93 1.40
N LYS A 226 33.46 -11.89 2.31
CA LYS A 226 34.09 -10.62 2.71
C LYS A 226 34.67 -9.83 1.52
N ALA A 227 35.26 -10.53 0.54
CA ALA A 227 35.79 -9.88 -0.66
C ALA A 227 34.69 -9.30 -1.55
N GLU A 228 33.60 -10.03 -1.76
CA GLU A 228 32.44 -9.52 -2.52
C GLU A 228 31.75 -8.37 -1.79
N GLN A 229 31.65 -8.42 -0.46
CA GLN A 229 31.12 -7.34 0.35
C GLN A 229 31.99 -6.08 0.22
N ASN A 230 33.31 -6.21 0.35
CA ASN A 230 34.24 -5.09 0.17
C ASN A 230 34.14 -4.48 -1.22
N LEU A 231 33.99 -5.31 -2.26
CA LEU A 231 33.79 -4.84 -3.64
C LEU A 231 32.45 -4.12 -3.79
N LEU A 232 31.37 -4.70 -3.27
CA LEU A 232 30.05 -4.06 -3.29
C LEU A 232 30.10 -2.68 -2.61
N GLN A 233 30.78 -2.56 -1.47
CA GLN A 233 30.93 -1.27 -0.75
C GLN A 233 31.67 -0.19 -1.56
N GLN A 234 32.45 -0.55 -2.59
CA GLN A 234 33.09 0.44 -3.47
C GLN A 234 32.09 1.24 -4.31
N HIS A 235 30.81 0.82 -4.42
CA HIS A 235 29.81 1.57 -5.16
C HIS A 235 29.65 3.02 -4.67
N CYS A 236 29.88 3.32 -3.38
CA CYS A 236 29.85 4.70 -2.90
C CYS A 236 30.95 5.54 -3.58
N GLN A 237 32.16 4.99 -3.69
CA GLN A 237 33.29 5.70 -4.31
C GLN A 237 33.14 5.78 -5.84
N TYR A 238 32.65 4.71 -6.48
CA TYR A 238 32.32 4.75 -7.91
C TYR A 238 31.21 5.75 -8.21
N GLY A 239 30.20 5.84 -7.32
CA GLY A 239 29.12 6.80 -7.40
C GLY A 239 29.62 8.24 -7.36
N VAL A 240 30.56 8.56 -6.46
CA VAL A 240 31.22 9.87 -6.42
C VAL A 240 31.88 10.21 -7.75
N VAL A 241 32.69 9.30 -8.31
CA VAL A 241 33.39 9.52 -9.58
C VAL A 241 32.40 9.77 -10.73
N ILE A 242 31.29 9.04 -10.77
CA ILE A 242 30.25 9.25 -11.78
C ILE A 242 29.56 10.60 -11.57
N ALA A 243 29.17 10.91 -10.33
CA ALA A 243 28.48 12.15 -9.99
C ALA A 243 29.32 13.41 -10.28
N GLU A 244 30.63 13.36 -10.03
CA GLU A 244 31.57 14.43 -10.40
C GLU A 244 31.63 14.64 -11.92
N LYS A 245 31.70 13.55 -12.70
CA LYS A 245 31.67 13.63 -14.18
C LYS A 245 30.36 14.20 -14.72
N LEU A 246 29.25 13.94 -14.02
CA LEU A 246 27.94 14.51 -14.35
C LEU A 246 27.81 15.98 -13.92
N GLY A 247 28.77 16.52 -13.16
CA GLY A 247 28.71 17.88 -12.65
C GLY A 247 27.63 18.08 -11.58
N LEU A 248 27.30 17.02 -10.82
CA LEU A 248 26.33 17.14 -9.73
C LEU A 248 26.85 18.04 -8.60
N PRO A 249 25.97 18.76 -7.88
CA PRO A 249 26.39 19.61 -6.77
C PRO A 249 27.14 18.84 -5.69
N LYS A 250 28.09 19.49 -5.02
CA LYS A 250 28.88 18.87 -3.95
C LYS A 250 28.02 18.21 -2.86
N GLN A 251 26.92 18.86 -2.45
CA GLN A 251 26.03 18.28 -1.44
C GLN A 251 25.39 16.96 -1.89
N VAL A 252 25.07 16.82 -3.19
CA VAL A 252 24.56 15.57 -3.77
C VAL A 252 25.64 14.49 -3.74
N ILE A 253 26.88 14.85 -4.13
CA ILE A 253 28.03 13.94 -4.09
C ILE A 253 28.32 13.47 -2.66
N ASP A 254 28.22 14.36 -1.67
CA ASP A 254 28.43 14.01 -0.26
C ASP A 254 27.38 12.98 0.21
N ILE A 255 26.11 13.10 -0.20
CA ILE A 255 25.08 12.09 0.11
C ILE A 255 25.38 10.76 -0.59
N ILE A 256 25.75 10.78 -1.88
CA ILE A 256 26.14 9.57 -2.64
C ILE A 256 27.31 8.85 -1.94
N GLN A 257 28.27 9.58 -1.37
CA GLN A 257 29.37 8.95 -0.64
C GLN A 257 28.94 8.41 0.73
N GLN A 258 28.03 9.10 1.42
CA GLN A 258 27.78 8.92 2.86
C GLN A 258 26.50 8.14 3.19
N HIS A 259 25.70 7.72 2.22
CA HIS A 259 24.39 7.09 2.47
C HIS A 259 24.43 5.73 3.20
N HIS A 260 25.63 5.16 3.37
CA HIS A 260 25.89 3.96 4.19
C HIS A 260 26.73 4.24 5.44
N GLU A 261 27.02 5.50 5.73
CA GLU A 261 27.61 5.92 7.01
C GLU A 261 26.56 5.87 8.12
N TYR A 262 27.02 5.61 9.34
CA TYR A 262 26.17 5.51 10.53
C TYR A 262 26.65 6.47 11.60
N ALA A 263 25.74 6.99 12.41
CA ALA A 263 26.00 8.01 13.42
C ALA A 263 27.11 7.63 14.42
N ASP A 264 27.29 6.32 14.68
CA ASP A 264 28.32 5.76 15.57
C ASP A 264 29.67 5.46 14.90
N GLY A 265 29.81 5.76 13.60
CA GLY A 265 31.04 5.52 12.82
C GLY A 265 31.23 4.07 12.37
N SER A 266 30.25 3.18 12.58
CA SER A 266 30.35 1.77 12.14
C SER A 266 30.07 1.55 10.65
N GLY A 267 29.61 2.59 9.94
CA GLY A 267 29.27 2.56 8.51
C GLY A 267 30.48 2.55 7.57
N TYR A 268 30.23 2.83 6.29
CA TYR A 268 31.24 2.87 5.23
C TYR A 268 30.88 3.95 4.21
N PRO A 269 31.84 4.41 3.36
CA PRO A 269 33.23 3.96 3.21
C PRO A 269 34.25 4.56 4.20
N ASN A 270 33.98 5.74 4.74
CA ASN A 270 34.90 6.57 5.51
C ASN A 270 34.73 6.43 7.03
N ARG A 271 33.68 5.73 7.50
CA ARG A 271 33.39 5.50 8.94
C ARG A 271 33.14 6.81 9.69
N LEU A 272 32.33 7.66 9.09
CA LEU A 272 32.01 8.98 9.63
C LEU A 272 31.05 8.85 10.81
N THR A 273 31.30 9.62 11.86
CA THR A 273 30.33 9.84 12.94
C THR A 273 29.29 10.88 12.53
N SER A 274 28.16 10.99 13.26
CA SER A 274 27.11 11.97 12.94
C SER A 274 27.66 13.38 12.72
N GLY A 275 28.54 13.88 13.61
CA GLY A 275 29.14 15.21 13.49
C GLY A 275 29.98 15.45 12.21
N GLN A 276 30.41 14.39 11.54
CA GLN A 276 31.20 14.45 10.28
C GLN A 276 30.34 14.22 9.03
N MET A 277 29.17 13.58 9.18
CA MET A 277 28.22 13.38 8.08
C MET A 277 27.50 14.68 7.75
N SER A 278 27.24 14.89 6.47
CA SER A 278 26.35 15.96 6.01
C SER A 278 24.95 15.77 6.61
N PRO A 279 24.22 16.85 6.97
CA PRO A 279 22.89 16.72 7.58
C PRO A 279 21.92 15.91 6.71
N LEU A 280 21.95 16.10 5.39
CA LEU A 280 21.09 15.37 4.46
C LEU A 280 21.46 13.89 4.34
N ALA A 281 22.74 13.52 4.42
CA ALA A 281 23.15 12.11 4.40
C ALA A 281 22.64 11.34 5.63
N ARG A 282 22.51 12.00 6.79
CA ARG A 282 21.92 11.38 8.00
C ARG A 282 20.47 10.97 7.76
N ILE A 283 19.70 11.80 7.06
CA ILE A 283 18.31 11.51 6.65
C ILE A 283 18.29 10.33 5.67
N VAL A 284 19.11 10.38 4.61
CA VAL A 284 19.16 9.31 3.59
C VAL A 284 19.59 7.97 4.19
N SER A 285 20.52 7.95 5.15
CA SER A 285 20.98 6.71 5.80
C SER A 285 19.84 5.94 6.50
N VAL A 286 18.90 6.66 7.12
CA VAL A 286 17.71 6.08 7.77
C VAL A 286 16.81 5.44 6.72
N VAL A 287 16.46 6.21 5.69
CA VAL A 287 15.51 5.79 4.64
C VAL A 287 16.07 4.62 3.83
N ASN A 288 17.35 4.70 3.46
CA ASN A 288 18.04 3.64 2.73
C ASN A 288 18.10 2.34 3.54
N ALA A 289 18.39 2.41 4.84
CA ALA A 289 18.39 1.23 5.70
C ALA A 289 17.00 0.60 5.81
N TYR A 290 15.95 1.42 5.93
CA TYR A 290 14.57 0.94 5.96
C TYR A 290 14.19 0.21 4.68
N ASP A 291 14.44 0.82 3.51
CA ASP A 291 14.08 0.19 2.24
C ASP A 291 14.86 -1.12 2.03
N ASN A 292 16.16 -1.14 2.36
CA ASN A 292 16.97 -2.35 2.29
C ASN A 292 16.49 -3.48 3.21
N HIS A 293 15.87 -3.18 4.36
CA HIS A 293 15.25 -4.21 5.20
C HIS A 293 13.95 -4.75 4.60
N CYS A 294 13.16 -3.89 3.95
CA CYS A 294 11.90 -4.27 3.31
C CYS A 294 12.12 -4.97 1.94
N ASN A 295 13.21 -4.66 1.25
CA ASN A 295 13.43 -4.99 -0.16
C ASN A 295 14.76 -5.74 -0.40
N ARG A 296 15.08 -6.72 0.45
CA ARG A 296 16.31 -7.51 0.31
C ARG A 296 16.40 -8.21 -1.04
N PRO A 297 17.63 -8.49 -1.54
CA PRO A 297 17.81 -9.24 -2.79
C PRO A 297 17.06 -10.57 -2.80
N ASN A 298 17.06 -11.30 -1.68
CA ASN A 298 16.22 -12.45 -1.44
C ASN A 298 14.92 -12.02 -0.73
N PRO A 299 13.75 -12.08 -1.39
CA PRO A 299 12.48 -11.67 -0.78
C PRO A 299 12.09 -12.48 0.46
N ALA A 300 12.60 -13.71 0.61
CA ALA A 300 12.33 -14.54 1.78
C ALA A 300 12.98 -14.01 3.07
N ASP A 301 14.02 -13.17 2.93
CA ASP A 301 14.75 -12.55 4.03
C ASP A 301 14.26 -11.14 4.35
N SER A 302 13.37 -10.57 3.52
CA SER A 302 12.79 -9.24 3.74
C SER A 302 11.93 -9.20 5.00
N LEU A 303 12.03 -8.09 5.73
CA LEU A 303 11.16 -7.78 6.84
C LEU A 303 9.88 -7.13 6.33
N THR A 304 8.77 -7.36 7.04
CA THR A 304 7.59 -6.50 6.82
C THR A 304 7.92 -5.06 7.19
N PRO A 305 7.21 -4.05 6.64
CA PRO A 305 7.39 -2.64 6.99
C PRO A 305 7.39 -2.37 8.51
N TYR A 306 6.44 -2.98 9.21
CA TYR A 306 6.37 -2.95 10.68
C TYR A 306 7.61 -3.54 11.35
N GLU A 307 8.05 -4.74 10.93
CA GLU A 307 9.25 -5.38 11.48
C GLU A 307 10.52 -4.58 11.18
N ALA A 308 10.63 -3.95 10.01
CA ALA A 308 11.76 -3.11 9.63
C ALA A 308 11.88 -1.90 10.57
N LEU A 309 10.79 -1.16 10.79
CA LEU A 309 10.78 -0.05 11.76
C LEU A 309 11.06 -0.53 13.18
N ALA A 310 10.42 -1.62 13.61
CA ALA A 310 10.64 -2.17 14.95
C ALA A 310 12.10 -2.62 15.16
N PHE A 311 12.71 -3.23 14.14
CA PHE A 311 14.12 -3.64 14.16
C PHE A 311 15.05 -2.44 14.21
N MET A 312 14.81 -1.43 13.37
CA MET A 312 15.60 -0.20 13.37
C MET A 312 15.52 0.51 14.72
N PHE A 313 14.33 0.66 15.29
CA PHE A 313 14.12 1.32 16.57
C PHE A 313 14.68 0.53 17.76
N LYS A 314 14.51 -0.79 17.81
CA LYS A 314 14.93 -1.60 18.97
C LYS A 314 16.40 -1.99 18.93
N GLN A 315 16.93 -2.28 17.74
CA GLN A 315 18.26 -2.90 17.60
C GLN A 315 19.29 -1.99 16.94
N GLN A 316 18.87 -1.04 16.11
CA GLN A 316 19.77 -0.19 15.34
C GLN A 316 19.69 1.30 15.69
N ARG A 317 18.98 1.68 16.76
CA ARG A 317 18.76 3.09 17.12
C ARG A 317 20.03 3.94 17.17
N LYS A 318 21.12 3.36 17.68
CA LYS A 318 22.43 4.01 17.80
C LYS A 318 23.13 4.27 16.45
N LEU A 319 22.71 3.60 15.37
CA LEU A 319 23.30 3.75 14.04
C LEU A 319 22.81 5.03 13.35
N PHE A 320 21.74 5.65 13.82
CA PHE A 320 21.06 6.73 13.11
C PHE A 320 21.00 8.01 13.94
N GLU A 321 20.83 9.14 13.24
CA GLU A 321 20.53 10.41 13.89
C GLU A 321 19.14 10.32 14.57
N PRO A 322 19.04 10.51 15.90
CA PRO A 322 17.80 10.26 16.63
C PRO A 322 16.61 11.06 16.08
N ALA A 323 16.80 12.34 15.76
CA ALA A 323 15.75 13.19 15.21
C ALA A 323 15.23 12.67 13.85
N ALA A 324 16.12 12.17 12.99
CA ALA A 324 15.73 11.64 11.69
C ALA A 324 14.98 10.30 11.83
N LEU A 325 15.46 9.38 12.69
CA LEU A 325 14.79 8.10 12.91
C LEU A 325 13.43 8.26 13.60
N ASP A 326 13.36 9.07 14.65
CA ASP A 326 12.12 9.28 15.40
C ASP A 326 11.06 9.97 14.50
N MET A 327 11.46 10.95 13.70
CA MET A 327 10.55 11.57 12.72
C MET A 327 10.16 10.59 11.62
N PHE A 328 11.07 9.75 11.12
CA PHE A 328 10.73 8.75 10.10
C PHE A 328 9.67 7.75 10.58
N ILE A 329 9.78 7.29 11.82
CA ILE A 329 8.78 6.43 12.45
C ILE A 329 7.45 7.17 12.61
N HIS A 330 7.48 8.47 12.93
CA HIS A 330 6.27 9.29 13.00
C HIS A 330 5.60 9.41 11.62
N CYS A 331 6.36 9.70 10.56
CA CYS A 331 5.86 9.83 9.19
C CYS A 331 5.20 8.56 8.68
N LEU A 332 5.85 7.40 8.87
CA LEU A 332 5.32 6.11 8.42
C LEU A 332 4.23 5.55 9.33
N GLY A 333 4.10 6.12 10.53
CA GLY A 333 3.20 5.69 11.56
C GLY A 333 3.52 4.30 12.11
N VAL A 334 2.65 3.84 13.01
CA VAL A 334 2.84 2.55 13.69
C VAL A 334 2.63 1.39 12.75
N TYR A 335 1.79 1.54 11.71
CA TYR A 335 1.48 0.52 10.73
C TYR A 335 1.71 1.04 9.30
N PRO A 336 2.96 0.97 8.79
CA PRO A 336 3.26 1.48 7.46
C PRO A 336 2.55 0.69 6.35
N PRO A 337 2.35 1.27 5.15
CA PRO A 337 1.79 0.56 4.00
C PRO A 337 2.51 -0.75 3.72
N GLY A 338 1.75 -1.82 3.48
CA GLY A 338 2.24 -3.20 3.37
C GLY A 338 2.19 -4.01 4.67
N THR A 339 1.89 -3.38 5.81
CA THR A 339 1.67 -4.09 7.08
C THR A 339 0.36 -4.88 7.03
N ILE A 340 0.41 -6.16 7.38
CA ILE A 340 -0.78 -6.98 7.57
C ILE A 340 -1.28 -6.78 8.99
N VAL A 341 -2.58 -6.51 9.13
CA VAL A 341 -3.21 -6.19 10.40
C VAL A 341 -4.43 -7.08 10.66
N GLN A 342 -4.67 -7.32 11.94
CA GLN A 342 -5.94 -7.82 12.45
C GLN A 342 -6.64 -6.64 13.17
N LEU A 343 -7.90 -6.40 12.83
CA LEU A 343 -8.74 -5.38 13.44
C LEU A 343 -9.38 -5.89 14.75
N SER A 344 -9.97 -4.97 15.51
CA SER A 344 -10.65 -5.25 16.80
C SER A 344 -11.79 -6.27 16.70
N ASP A 345 -12.41 -6.42 15.53
CA ASP A 345 -13.46 -7.40 15.22
C ASP A 345 -12.91 -8.73 14.67
N ALA A 346 -11.58 -8.92 14.73
CA ALA A 346 -10.83 -10.01 14.15
C ALA A 346 -10.76 -10.07 12.62
N THR A 347 -11.29 -9.06 11.92
CA THR A 347 -11.14 -8.95 10.46
C THR A 347 -9.67 -8.76 10.10
N LEU A 348 -9.21 -9.48 9.07
CA LEU A 348 -7.84 -9.36 8.57
C LEU A 348 -7.79 -8.37 7.42
N GLY A 349 -6.66 -7.66 7.30
CA GLY A 349 -6.45 -6.72 6.21
C GLY A 349 -4.98 -6.35 6.00
N MET A 350 -4.75 -5.55 4.97
CA MET A 350 -3.43 -5.01 4.65
C MET A 350 -3.49 -3.49 4.57
N VAL A 351 -2.56 -2.81 5.23
CA VAL A 351 -2.47 -1.35 5.14
C VAL A 351 -2.08 -0.93 3.73
N MET A 352 -2.91 -0.11 3.10
CA MET A 352 -2.70 0.40 1.75
C MET A 352 -2.11 1.81 1.75
N SER A 353 -2.54 2.64 2.69
CA SER A 353 -1.99 3.97 2.88
C SER A 353 -2.13 4.47 4.32
N ILE A 354 -1.34 5.48 4.65
CA ILE A 354 -1.30 6.17 5.94
C ILE A 354 -1.54 7.66 5.73
N ASN A 355 -1.93 8.37 6.79
CA ASN A 355 -1.94 9.83 6.84
C ASN A 355 -1.05 10.25 8.02
N SER A 356 -0.05 11.10 7.77
CA SER A 356 0.89 11.55 8.80
C SER A 356 0.20 12.21 10.01
N GLY A 357 -0.95 12.86 9.81
CA GLY A 357 -1.73 13.47 10.88
C GLY A 357 -2.46 12.47 11.80
N LYS A 358 -2.65 11.20 11.38
CA LYS A 358 -3.33 10.16 12.16
C LYS A 358 -2.63 8.78 12.05
N PRO A 359 -1.45 8.61 12.66
CA PRO A 359 -0.60 7.41 12.47
C PRO A 359 -1.20 6.05 12.89
N LEU A 360 -2.24 6.06 13.72
CA LEU A 360 -2.92 4.85 14.22
C LEU A 360 -4.18 4.48 13.42
N ARG A 361 -4.57 5.30 12.45
CA ARG A 361 -5.82 5.13 11.69
C ARG A 361 -5.54 5.06 10.17
N PRO A 362 -4.85 4.01 9.70
CA PRO A 362 -4.53 3.82 8.29
C PRO A 362 -5.75 3.47 7.42
N SER A 363 -5.58 3.51 6.10
CA SER A 363 -6.50 2.90 5.15
C SER A 363 -6.12 1.43 4.91
N VAL A 364 -7.06 0.50 5.09
CA VAL A 364 -6.82 -0.95 5.13
C VAL A 364 -7.66 -1.67 4.08
N LEU A 365 -7.03 -2.45 3.21
CA LEU A 365 -7.70 -3.42 2.34
C LEU A 365 -8.18 -4.60 3.18
N ILE A 366 -9.49 -4.82 3.21
CA ILE A 366 -10.12 -5.85 4.03
C ILE A 366 -10.19 -7.18 3.29
N TYR A 367 -9.83 -8.27 3.98
CA TYR A 367 -10.10 -9.62 3.52
C TYR A 367 -11.56 -9.98 3.76
N ASP A 368 -12.28 -10.33 2.70
CA ASP A 368 -13.60 -10.93 2.78
C ASP A 368 -13.65 -12.16 1.84
N PRO A 369 -13.88 -13.38 2.36
CA PRO A 369 -13.95 -14.58 1.53
C PRO A 369 -15.10 -14.58 0.52
N GLU A 370 -16.13 -13.76 0.71
CA GLU A 370 -17.29 -13.65 -0.18
C GLU A 370 -17.10 -12.61 -1.30
N ILE A 371 -16.12 -11.70 -1.18
CA ILE A 371 -15.91 -10.58 -2.12
C ILE A 371 -14.61 -10.79 -2.89
N PRO A 372 -14.62 -10.95 -4.21
CA PRO A 372 -13.39 -11.05 -5.01
C PRO A 372 -12.41 -9.90 -4.77
N LYS A 373 -11.10 -10.18 -4.84
CA LYS A 373 -10.04 -9.19 -4.54
C LYS A 373 -10.16 -7.88 -5.33
N ASN A 374 -10.56 -7.95 -6.60
CA ASN A 374 -10.75 -6.77 -7.46
C ASN A 374 -11.93 -5.89 -7.04
N GLU A 375 -12.78 -6.38 -6.16
CA GLU A 375 -13.92 -5.67 -5.54
C GLU A 375 -13.69 -5.45 -4.04
N ALA A 376 -12.49 -5.78 -3.53
CA ALA A 376 -12.15 -5.68 -2.12
C ALA A 376 -12.28 -4.25 -1.60
N ILE A 377 -12.78 -4.15 -0.37
CA ILE A 377 -13.09 -2.87 0.27
C ILE A 377 -11.81 -2.32 0.91
N ILE A 378 -11.49 -1.06 0.61
CA ILE A 378 -10.49 -0.30 1.35
C ILE A 378 -11.22 0.54 2.39
N LEU A 379 -10.91 0.31 3.66
CA LEU A 379 -11.54 0.97 4.80
C LEU A 379 -10.60 2.05 5.34
N ASP A 380 -11.06 3.30 5.38
CA ASP A 380 -10.33 4.40 6.01
C ASP A 380 -10.66 4.46 7.51
N LEU A 381 -9.77 3.90 8.35
CA LEU A 381 -9.97 3.83 9.80
C LEU A 381 -10.02 5.22 10.47
N SER A 382 -9.67 6.29 9.76
CA SER A 382 -9.82 7.66 10.29
C SER A 382 -11.27 8.15 10.30
N LYS A 383 -12.15 7.47 9.55
CA LYS A 383 -13.59 7.71 9.45
C LYS A 383 -14.42 6.69 10.22
N GLU A 384 -13.82 5.56 10.59
CA GLU A 384 -14.46 4.52 11.39
C GLU A 384 -14.17 4.74 12.88
N THR A 385 -15.21 4.74 13.72
CA THR A 385 -15.06 5.00 15.17
C THR A 385 -14.94 3.72 15.99
N ASP A 386 -15.51 2.61 15.51
CA ASP A 386 -15.61 1.34 16.24
C ASP A 386 -14.52 0.31 15.87
N LEU A 387 -13.69 0.62 14.88
CA LEU A 387 -12.64 -0.27 14.37
C LEU A 387 -11.26 0.30 14.60
N GLU A 388 -10.39 -0.52 15.18
CA GLU A 388 -8.99 -0.20 15.45
C GLU A 388 -8.09 -1.38 15.09
N VAL A 389 -6.80 -1.11 14.87
CA VAL A 389 -5.81 -2.16 14.65
C VAL A 389 -5.50 -2.84 15.98
N ALA A 390 -5.85 -4.11 16.10
CA ALA A 390 -5.60 -4.92 17.31
C ALA A 390 -4.20 -5.53 17.31
N ALA A 391 -3.71 -5.99 16.15
CA ALA A 391 -2.39 -6.60 16.02
C ALA A 391 -1.82 -6.50 14.60
N SER A 392 -0.49 -6.53 14.48
CA SER A 392 0.23 -6.75 13.21
C SER A 392 0.59 -8.22 13.05
N LEU A 393 0.46 -8.75 11.84
CA LEU A 393 0.75 -10.15 11.51
C LEU A 393 1.85 -10.26 10.45
N ARG A 394 2.58 -11.38 10.46
CA ARG A 394 3.53 -11.72 9.40
C ARG A 394 2.82 -12.53 8.31
N PRO A 395 3.25 -12.42 7.03
CA PRO A 395 2.64 -13.18 5.94
C PRO A 395 2.60 -14.70 6.19
N LYS A 396 3.63 -15.25 6.86
CA LYS A 396 3.71 -16.68 7.23
C LYS A 396 2.66 -17.14 8.25
N GLN A 397 1.99 -16.21 8.93
CA GLN A 397 0.92 -16.50 9.90
C GLN A 397 -0.45 -16.53 9.24
N LEU A 398 -0.56 -16.13 7.97
CA LEU A 398 -1.82 -16.14 7.23
C LEU A 398 -2.18 -17.54 6.75
N ALA A 399 -3.48 -17.85 6.77
CA ALA A 399 -3.99 -18.98 6.02
C ALA A 399 -3.75 -18.77 4.51
N PRO A 400 -3.56 -19.83 3.71
CA PRO A 400 -3.24 -19.72 2.28
C PRO A 400 -4.22 -18.84 1.49
N GLU A 401 -5.52 -18.96 1.77
CA GLU A 401 -6.59 -18.20 1.10
C GLU A 401 -6.50 -16.70 1.40
N VAL A 402 -6.20 -16.33 2.65
CA VAL A 402 -6.00 -14.94 3.07
C VAL A 402 -4.72 -14.37 2.47
N TYR A 403 -3.66 -15.18 2.44
CA TYR A 403 -2.40 -14.81 1.81
C TYR A 403 -2.58 -14.52 0.32
N GLU A 404 -3.30 -15.39 -0.40
CA GLU A 404 -3.56 -15.21 -1.83
C GLU A 404 -4.40 -13.96 -2.10
N TYR A 405 -5.43 -13.73 -1.26
CA TYR A 405 -6.31 -12.58 -1.35
C TYR A 405 -5.58 -11.25 -1.11
N LEU A 406 -4.99 -11.10 0.08
CA LEU A 406 -4.27 -9.88 0.45
C LEU A 406 -3.04 -9.70 -0.43
N SER A 407 -2.47 -10.82 -0.91
CA SER A 407 -1.25 -10.88 -1.71
C SER A 407 -0.16 -9.97 -1.13
N PRO A 408 0.30 -10.25 0.11
CA PRO A 408 1.37 -9.49 0.73
C PRO A 408 2.53 -9.37 -0.25
N ARG A 409 2.96 -8.14 -0.51
CA ARG A 409 3.93 -7.89 -1.57
C ARG A 409 5.27 -8.54 -1.23
N LYS A 410 5.94 -9.06 -2.25
CA LYS A 410 7.31 -9.58 -2.09
C LYS A 410 8.32 -8.43 -2.00
N ARG A 411 7.99 -7.30 -2.63
CA ARG A 411 8.76 -6.06 -2.53
C ARG A 411 7.81 -4.90 -2.23
N MET A 412 8.25 -3.99 -1.39
CA MET A 412 7.52 -2.77 -1.06
C MET A 412 7.91 -1.68 -2.05
N SER A 413 6.92 -1.08 -2.70
CA SER A 413 7.09 0.11 -3.53
C SER A 413 6.14 1.18 -3.04
N TYR A 414 6.65 2.40 -2.89
CA TYR A 414 5.93 3.50 -2.27
C TYR A 414 5.82 4.67 -3.23
N PHE A 415 4.64 5.29 -3.28
CA PHE A 415 4.44 6.54 -4.02
C PHE A 415 3.49 7.47 -3.27
N MET A 416 3.60 8.77 -3.54
CA MET A 416 2.76 9.79 -2.90
C MET A 416 1.42 9.89 -3.63
N ASP A 417 0.33 9.96 -2.89
CA ASP A 417 -0.98 10.32 -3.44
C ASP A 417 -1.09 11.86 -3.51
N THR A 418 -1.49 12.34 -4.67
CA THR A 418 -1.46 13.76 -5.06
C THR A 418 -2.86 14.39 -5.09
N GLN A 419 -3.91 13.62 -4.78
CA GLN A 419 -5.30 13.99 -5.06
C GLN A 419 -6.23 14.04 -3.83
N ARG A 420 -5.74 13.91 -2.58
CA ARG A 420 -6.57 14.11 -1.38
C ARG A 420 -6.91 15.59 -1.11
N THR A 421 -6.87 16.44 -2.12
CA THR A 421 -7.61 17.70 -2.12
C THR A 421 -9.09 17.39 -1.88
N GLY A 422 -9.54 17.59 -0.64
CA GLY A 422 -10.91 17.34 -0.24
C GLY A 422 -11.87 17.94 -1.25
N ASN A 423 -12.94 17.19 -1.56
CA ASN A 423 -14.13 17.69 -2.23
C ASN A 423 -14.51 19.05 -1.62
N LYS A 424 -14.06 20.15 -2.23
CA LYS A 424 -14.69 21.44 -2.05
C LYS A 424 -16.03 21.27 -2.71
N ILE A 425 -17.03 20.94 -1.88
CA ILE A 425 -18.43 21.16 -2.20
C ILE A 425 -18.48 22.59 -2.74
N ARG A 426 -18.72 22.73 -4.04
CA ARG A 426 -19.02 24.02 -4.65
C ARG A 426 -20.32 24.47 -4.00
N SER A 427 -20.20 25.41 -3.07
CA SER A 427 -21.30 26.19 -2.49
C SER A 427 -22.01 26.98 -3.57
#